data_AF-A0A971RR17-F1
#
_entry.id   AF-A0A971RR17-F1
#
_cell.length_a   1.000
_cell.length_b   1.000
_cell.length_c   1.000
_cell.angle_alpha   90.00
_cell.angle_beta   90.00
_cell.angle_gamma   90.00
#
_symmetry.space_group_name_H-M   'P 1'
#
loop_
_entity.id
_entity.type
_entity.pdbx_description
1 polymer ?
#
loop_
_entity_poly.entity_id
_entity_poly.type
_entity_poly.pdbx_seq_one_letter_code
_entity_poly.pdbx_strand_id
1 'polypeptide(L)'
;MEGLHILVAAGLLALYWWYKRFFENWNSQFLTYVLVGVGSVFLAFPIILSFYLSDYRYRLWIIQGPAPFDKMGGGPFLIGKAISWLIIGFGLIIVGLQLRLHADKKSKSG
;
A
#
# COMPACT_ATOMS: atom_id res chain seq x y z
N MET A 1 -17.61 26.90 -20.29
CA MET A 1 -16.47 26.16 -19.70
C MET A 1 -16.27 26.44 -18.20
N GLU A 2 -16.93 27.43 -17.59
CA GLU A 2 -16.72 27.79 -16.18
C GLU A 2 -17.32 26.78 -15.16
N GLY A 3 -18.44 26.13 -15.49
CA GLY A 3 -19.12 25.20 -14.57
C GLY A 3 -18.35 23.90 -14.26
N LEU A 4 -17.49 23.45 -15.18
CA LEU A 4 -16.69 22.23 -14.99
C LEU A 4 -15.64 22.42 -13.88
N HIS A 5 -14.98 23.57 -13.86
CA HIS A 5 -13.95 23.88 -12.86
C HIS A 5 -14.53 23.97 -11.45
N ILE A 6 -15.74 24.54 -11.31
CA ILE A 6 -16.44 24.65 -10.02
C ILE A 6 -16.84 23.26 -9.51
N LEU A 7 -17.32 22.38 -10.40
CA LEU A 7 -17.67 20.99 -10.06
C LEU A 7 -16.45 20.17 -9.63
N VAL A 8 -15.33 20.31 -10.34
CA VAL A 8 -14.07 19.63 -9.98
C VAL A 8 -13.52 20.15 -8.65
N ALA A 9 -13.57 21.48 -8.42
CA ALA A 9 -13.14 22.07 -7.16
C ALA A 9 -14.01 21.62 -5.97
N ALA A 10 -15.33 21.56 -6.16
CA ALA A 10 -16.26 21.07 -5.15
C ALA A 10 -16.03 19.57 -4.85
N GLY A 11 -15.77 18.77 -5.89
CA GLY A 11 -15.43 17.35 -5.73
C GLY A 11 -14.14 17.14 -4.95
N LEU A 12 -13.08 17.91 -5.24
CA LEU A 12 -11.81 17.87 -4.51
C LEU A 12 -11.97 18.31 -3.05
N LEU A 13 -12.76 19.35 -2.79
CA LEU A 13 -13.06 19.82 -1.44
C LEU A 13 -13.86 18.78 -0.64
N ALA A 14 -14.87 18.16 -1.25
CA ALA A 14 -15.65 17.09 -0.62
C ALA A 14 -14.77 15.86 -0.30
N LEU A 15 -13.88 15.49 -1.23
CA LEU A 15 -12.91 14.41 -1.03
C LEU A 15 -11.94 14.75 0.12
N TYR A 16 -11.43 15.98 0.16
CA TYR A 16 -10.56 16.45 1.24
C TYR A 16 -11.26 16.45 2.60
N TRP A 17 -12.50 16.93 2.67
CA TRP A 17 -13.29 16.92 3.91
C TRP A 17 -13.64 15.51 4.37
N TRP A 18 -13.97 14.61 3.44
CA TRP A 18 -14.20 13.21 3.73
C TRP A 18 -12.93 12.54 4.25
N TYR A 19 -11.80 12.74 3.58
CA TYR A 19 -10.49 12.26 4.02
C TYR A 19 -10.15 12.81 5.41
N LYS A 20 -10.28 14.12 5.60
CA LYS A 20 -10.03 14.78 6.88
C LYS A 20 -10.88 14.17 7.98
N ARG A 21 -12.19 14.05 7.80
CA ARG A 21 -13.11 13.45 8.79
C ARG A 21 -12.79 11.98 9.09
N PHE A 22 -12.42 11.22 8.07
CA PHE A 22 -12.14 9.79 8.22
C PHE A 22 -10.81 9.55 8.93
N PHE A 23 -9.78 10.36 8.66
CA PHE A 23 -8.44 10.17 9.23
C PHE A 23 -8.18 10.97 10.51
N GLU A 24 -8.81 12.14 10.74
CA GLU A 24 -8.63 12.93 11.97
C GLU A 24 -9.16 12.22 13.21
N ASN A 25 -10.22 11.41 13.07
CA ASN A 25 -10.89 10.80 14.20
C ASN A 25 -10.28 9.45 14.61
N TRP A 26 -9.31 8.93 13.85
CA TRP A 26 -8.61 7.70 14.21
C TRP A 26 -7.51 8.01 15.22
N ASN A 27 -7.43 7.18 16.27
CA ASN A 27 -6.31 7.25 17.21
C ASN A 27 -4.99 7.12 16.42
N SER A 28 -4.13 8.13 16.48
CA SER A 28 -2.88 8.20 15.70
C SER A 28 -1.98 6.99 15.95
N GLN A 29 -2.05 6.42 17.16
CA GLN A 29 -1.37 5.19 17.51
C GLN A 29 -1.96 3.97 16.77
N PHE A 30 -3.28 3.83 16.75
CA PHE A 30 -3.95 2.73 16.04
C PHE A 30 -3.65 2.78 14.54
N LEU A 31 -3.75 3.96 13.93
CA LEU A 31 -3.47 4.13 12.50
C LEU A 31 -1.99 3.82 12.19
N THR A 32 -1.07 4.24 13.07
CA THR A 32 0.35 3.86 12.97
C THR A 32 0.53 2.35 12.99
N TYR A 33 -0.07 1.65 13.96
CA TYR A 33 0.08 0.18 14.06
C TYR A 33 -0.50 -0.54 12.85
N VAL A 34 -1.65 -0.09 12.34
CA VAL A 34 -2.25 -0.66 11.12
C VAL A 34 -1.35 -0.42 9.91
N LEU A 35 -0.85 0.80 9.70
CA LEU A 35 0.01 1.11 8.55
C LEU A 35 1.33 0.36 8.59
N VAL A 36 1.99 0.32 9.75
CA VAL A 36 3.25 -0.43 9.93
C VAL A 36 2.98 -1.93 9.77
N GLY A 37 1.93 -2.47 10.38
CA GLY A 37 1.57 -3.88 10.30
C GLY A 37 1.26 -4.33 8.88
N VAL A 38 0.40 -3.60 8.17
CA VAL A 38 0.07 -3.87 6.76
C VAL A 38 1.32 -3.74 5.89
N GLY A 39 2.11 -2.69 6.08
CA GLY A 39 3.37 -2.51 5.36
C GLY A 39 4.36 -3.66 5.57
N SER A 40 4.47 -4.19 6.79
CA SER A 40 5.29 -5.37 7.10
C SER A 40 4.80 -6.63 6.39
N VAL A 41 3.49 -6.84 6.26
CA VAL A 41 2.94 -7.98 5.49
C VAL A 41 3.33 -7.87 4.01
N PHE A 42 3.27 -6.67 3.42
CA PHE A 42 3.72 -6.46 2.05
C PHE A 42 5.22 -6.71 1.85
N LEU A 43 6.05 -6.41 2.86
CA LEU A 43 7.49 -6.72 2.82
C LEU A 43 7.79 -8.21 2.96
N ALA A 44 6.94 -8.98 3.65
CA ALA A 44 7.10 -10.44 3.77
C ALA A 44 6.70 -11.17 2.48
N PHE A 45 5.83 -10.57 1.66
CA PHE A 45 5.27 -11.21 0.48
C PHE A 45 6.31 -11.67 -0.56
N PRO A 46 7.36 -10.91 -0.91
CA PRO A 46 8.43 -11.37 -1.78
C PRO A 46 9.16 -12.61 -1.27
N ILE A 47 9.34 -12.74 0.06
CA ILE A 47 10.00 -13.89 0.69
C ILE A 47 9.13 -15.13 0.55
N ILE A 48 7.84 -14.99 0.87
CA ILE A 48 6.84 -16.06 0.73
C ILE A 48 6.76 -16.49 -0.75
N LEU A 49 6.67 -15.52 -1.67
CA LEU A 49 6.62 -15.79 -3.09
C LEU A 49 7.87 -16.52 -3.59
N SER A 50 9.06 -16.13 -3.12
CA SER A 50 10.33 -16.81 -3.44
C SER A 50 10.31 -18.27 -2.99
N PHE A 51 9.77 -18.55 -1.79
CA PHE A 51 9.60 -19.91 -1.29
C PHE A 51 8.70 -20.75 -2.22
N TYR A 52 7.54 -20.23 -2.62
CA TYR A 52 6.65 -20.95 -3.55
C TYR A 52 7.24 -21.13 -4.95
N LEU A 53 8.03 -20.17 -5.44
CA LEU A 53 8.70 -20.25 -6.75
C LEU A 53 9.90 -21.20 -6.78
N SER A 54 10.41 -21.61 -5.61
CA SER A 54 11.47 -22.61 -5.49
C SER A 54 10.96 -24.03 -5.76
N ASP A 55 9.66 -24.28 -5.55
CA ASP A 55 9.04 -25.55 -5.90
C ASP A 55 8.63 -25.56 -7.39
N TYR A 56 9.18 -26.53 -8.12
CA TYR A 56 8.94 -26.71 -9.54
C TYR A 56 7.46 -26.91 -9.90
N ARG A 57 6.69 -27.63 -9.08
CA ARG A 57 5.27 -27.91 -9.34
C ARG A 57 4.44 -26.64 -9.22
N TYR A 58 4.71 -25.83 -8.21
CA TYR A 58 4.02 -24.55 -8.03
C TYR A 58 4.40 -23.55 -9.11
N ARG A 59 5.68 -23.51 -9.51
CA ARG A 59 6.14 -22.68 -10.64
C ARG A 59 5.42 -23.06 -11.94
N LEU A 60 5.31 -24.35 -12.26
CA LEU A 60 4.57 -24.81 -13.44
C LEU A 60 3.09 -24.44 -13.39
N TRP A 61 2.45 -24.59 -12.23
CA TRP A 61 1.05 -24.21 -12.04
C TRP A 61 0.81 -22.71 -12.30
N ILE A 62 1.72 -21.86 -11.85
CA ILE A 62 1.66 -20.41 -12.10
C ILE A 62 1.84 -20.10 -13.60
N ILE A 63 2.78 -20.76 -14.29
CA ILE A 63 3.05 -20.52 -15.73
C ILE A 63 1.93 -21.07 -16.62
N GLN A 64 1.23 -22.13 -16.20
CA GLN A 64 0.19 -22.80 -16.99
C GLN A 64 -1.23 -22.26 -16.73
N GLY A 65 -1.38 -21.21 -15.91
CA GLY A 65 -2.67 -20.59 -15.65
C GLY A 65 -3.29 -19.93 -16.89
N PRO A 66 -4.62 -19.72 -16.93
CA PRO A 66 -5.27 -18.98 -18.02
C PRO A 66 -4.77 -17.54 -18.09
N ALA A 67 -4.74 -16.92 -19.28
CA ALA A 67 -4.31 -15.53 -19.41
C ALA A 67 -5.12 -14.59 -18.49
N PRO A 68 -4.50 -13.65 -17.76
CA PRO A 68 -3.09 -13.22 -17.81
C PRO A 68 -2.16 -13.93 -16.81
N PHE A 69 -2.63 -14.99 -16.15
CA PHE A 69 -1.88 -15.72 -15.13
C PHE A 69 -0.73 -16.53 -15.74
N ASP A 70 -0.85 -16.95 -17.00
CA ASP A 70 0.24 -17.52 -17.82
C ASP A 70 1.53 -16.68 -17.79
N LYS A 71 1.40 -15.35 -17.78
CA LYS A 71 2.52 -14.41 -17.71
C LYS A 71 3.00 -14.15 -16.28
N MET A 72 2.25 -14.56 -15.26
CA MET A 72 2.66 -14.42 -13.86
C MET A 72 3.84 -15.30 -13.50
N GLY A 73 4.12 -16.37 -14.27
CA GLY A 73 5.29 -17.20 -14.04
C GLY A 73 6.58 -16.71 -14.73
N GLY A 74 6.48 -15.62 -15.52
CA GLY A 74 7.63 -15.02 -16.19
C GLY A 74 8.52 -14.27 -15.20
N GLY A 75 9.82 -14.56 -15.22
CA GLY A 75 10.82 -13.91 -14.35
C GLY A 75 10.71 -12.37 -14.31
N PRO A 76 10.63 -11.66 -15.46
CA PRO A 76 10.52 -10.20 -15.47
C PRO A 76 9.25 -9.66 -14.80
N PHE A 77 8.11 -10.34 -14.98
CA PHE A 77 6.83 -9.93 -14.39
C PHE A 77 6.83 -10.15 -12.87
N LEU A 78 7.36 -11.28 -12.40
CA LEU A 78 7.50 -11.59 -10.97
C LEU A 78 8.38 -10.59 -10.24
N ILE A 79 9.52 -10.23 -10.86
CA ILE A 79 10.43 -9.22 -10.30
C ILE A 79 9.72 -7.86 -10.22
N GLY A 80 9.02 -7.44 -11.28
CA GLY A 80 8.25 -6.20 -11.28
C GLY A 80 7.17 -6.15 -10.18
N LYS A 81 6.46 -7.28 -9.97
CA LYS A 81 5.44 -7.41 -8.90
C LYS A 81 6.05 -7.39 -7.51
N ALA A 82 7.17 -8.10 -7.29
CA ALA A 82 7.88 -8.10 -6.01
C ALA A 82 8.40 -6.70 -5.65
N ILE A 83 9.00 -5.99 -6.62
CA ILE A 83 9.45 -4.60 -6.44
C ILE A 83 8.27 -3.69 -6.10
N SER A 84 7.15 -3.83 -6.80
CA SER A 84 5.94 -3.04 -6.53
C SER A 84 5.43 -3.24 -5.10
N TRP A 85 5.41 -4.49 -4.62
CA TRP A 85 5.04 -4.80 -3.23
C TRP A 85 6.02 -4.24 -2.21
N LEU A 86 7.32 -4.28 -2.50
CA LEU A 86 8.33 -3.64 -1.64
C LEU A 86 8.10 -2.12 -1.55
N ILE A 87 7.87 -1.45 -2.69
CA ILE A 87 7.61 0.00 -2.72
C ILE A 87 6.37 0.34 -1.89
N ILE A 88 5.29 -0.42 -2.03
CA ILE A 88 4.05 -0.23 -1.25
C ILE A 88 4.31 -0.48 0.24
N GLY A 89 5.01 -1.56 0.57
CA GLY A 89 5.33 -1.93 1.95
C GLY A 89 6.18 -0.87 2.67
N PHE A 90 7.27 -0.43 2.04
CA PHE A 90 8.09 0.65 2.57
C PHE A 90 7.33 1.97 2.66
N GLY A 91 6.54 2.31 1.64
CA GLY A 91 5.71 3.52 1.65
C GLY A 91 4.75 3.57 2.84
N LEU A 92 4.04 2.47 3.10
CA LEU A 92 3.12 2.35 4.24
C LEU A 92 3.83 2.50 5.58
N ILE A 93 5.00 1.87 5.75
CA ILE A 93 5.79 1.97 6.98
C ILE A 93 6.28 3.39 7.20
N ILE A 94 6.81 4.05 6.16
CA ILE A 94 7.30 5.43 6.26
C ILE A 94 6.17 6.37 6.66
N VAL A 95 5.00 6.27 6.02
CA VAL A 95 3.84 7.10 6.36
C VAL A 95 3.37 6.83 7.79
N GLY A 96 3.28 5.57 8.20
CA GLY A 96 2.93 5.19 9.58
C GLY A 96 3.91 5.79 10.60
N LEU A 97 5.21 5.73 10.32
CA LEU A 97 6.24 6.26 11.21
C LEU A 97 6.21 7.80 11.27
N GLN A 98 5.99 8.48 10.14
CA GLN A 98 5.83 9.93 10.10
C GLN A 98 4.61 10.40 10.92
N LEU A 99 3.49 9.68 10.84
CA LEU A 99 2.30 9.98 11.65
C LEU A 99 2.59 9.88 13.15
N ARG A 100 3.33 8.85 13.58
CA ARG A 100 3.77 8.71 14.97
C ARG A 100 4.66 9.87 15.41
N LEU A 101 5.63 10.26 14.59
CA LEU A 101 6.54 11.37 14.89
C LEU A 101 5.80 12.70 15.01
N HIS A 102 4.81 12.95 14.15
CA HIS A 102 3.97 14.15 14.24
C HIS A 102 3.09 14.16 15.50
N ALA A 103 2.53 13.00 15.88
CA ALA A 103 1.75 12.87 17.11
C ALA A 103 2.60 13.14 18.37
N ASP A 104 3.84 12.62 18.41
CA ASP A 104 4.75 12.85 19.54
C ASP A 104 5.15 14.32 19.69
N LYS A 105 5.40 15.01 18.57
CA LYS A 105 5.70 16.46 18.58
C LYS A 105 4.54 17.28 19.12
N LYS A 106 3.30 16.98 18.72
CA LYS A 106 2.10 17.68 19.19
C LYS A 106 1.87 17.49 20.69
N SER A 107 2.21 16.32 21.24
CA SER A 107 2.12 16.04 22.67
C SER A 107 3.13 16.82 23.52
N LYS A 108 4.30 17.18 22.98
CA LYS A 108 5.35 17.89 23.73
C LYS A 108 5.22 19.42 23.68
N SER A 109 4.39 19.94 22.77
CA SER A 109 4.21 21.38 22.55
C SER A 109 2.95 21.97 23.20
N GLY A 110 2.15 21.16 23.88
CA GLY A 110 0.96 21.58 24.64
C GLY A 110 1.16 21.29 26.12
#